data_AF-A0A8I0GWV2-F1
#
_entry.id   AF-A0A8I0GWV2-F1
#
_cell.length_a   1.000
_cell.length_b   1.000
_cell.length_c   1.000
_cell.angle_alpha   90.00
_cell.angle_beta   90.00
_cell.angle_gamma   90.00
#
_symmetry.space_group_name_H-M   'P 1'
#
loop_
_entity.id
_entity.type
_entity.pdbx_description
1 polymer ?
#
loop_
_entity_poly.entity_id
_entity_poly.type
_entity_poly.pdbx_seq_one_letter_code
_entity_poly.pdbx_strand_id
1 'polypeptide(L)'
;DPKKERICVQEAHTLGIPLIGICDTNCDPEELDYVIPGNDDAIRAVKLIVSKMADAVIEAKQGTAEADGEIEAESEEFAATEE
;
A
#
# COMPACT_ATOMS: atom_id res chain seq x y z
N ASP A 1 -11.27 0.31 10.08
CA ASP A 1 -12.56 1.01 10.02
C ASP A 1 -12.43 2.50 9.64
N PRO A 2 -12.64 2.83 8.35
CA PRO A 2 -12.84 4.21 7.87
C PRO A 2 -13.86 5.01 8.70
N LYS A 3 -14.89 4.37 9.25
CA LYS A 3 -15.90 5.02 10.09
C LYS A 3 -15.36 5.48 11.44
N LYS A 4 -14.44 4.71 12.04
CA LYS A 4 -13.74 5.08 13.29
C LYS A 4 -12.57 6.04 13.02
N GLU A 5 -11.94 5.96 11.86
CA GLU A 5 -10.75 6.73 11.48
C GLU A 5 -11.01 7.82 10.43
N ARG A 6 -12.17 8.50 10.51
CA ARG A 6 -12.56 9.53 9.53
C ARG A 6 -11.59 10.71 9.40
N ILE A 7 -10.87 11.05 10.47
CA ILE A 7 -9.85 12.11 10.43
C ILE A 7 -8.69 11.70 9.51
N CYS A 8 -8.22 10.45 9.62
CA CYS A 8 -7.16 9.90 8.78
C CYS A 8 -7.57 9.89 7.30
N VAL A 9 -8.80 9.49 7.00
CA VAL A 9 -9.35 9.50 5.63
C VAL A 9 -9.38 10.94 5.08
N GLN A 10 -9.85 11.91 5.85
CA GLN A 10 -9.91 13.31 5.43
C GLN A 10 -8.51 13.92 5.21
N GLU A 11 -7.56 13.61 6.08
CA GLU A 11 -6.18 14.05 5.93
C GLU A 11 -5.52 13.46 4.69
N ALA A 12 -5.71 12.16 4.44
CA ALA A 12 -5.19 11.49 3.25
C ALA A 12 -5.81 12.06 1.97
N HIS A 13 -7.12 12.32 1.94
CA HIS A 13 -7.77 13.01 0.81
C HIS A 13 -7.22 14.42 0.60
N THR A 14 -6.94 15.15 1.68
CA THR A 14 -6.38 16.51 1.62
C THR A 14 -4.93 16.51 1.10
N LEU A 15 -4.15 15.50 1.49
CA LEU A 15 -2.75 15.33 1.09
C LEU A 15 -2.60 14.62 -0.27
N GLY A 16 -3.69 14.09 -0.84
CA GLY A 16 -3.66 13.31 -2.08
C GLY A 16 -2.92 11.98 -1.95
N ILE A 17 -2.93 11.39 -0.75
CA ILE A 17 -2.28 10.11 -0.48
C ILE A 17 -3.28 8.99 -0.81
N PRO A 18 -2.89 7.98 -1.62
CA PRO A 18 -3.77 6.86 -1.94
C PRO A 18 -4.09 6.04 -0.69
N LEU A 19 -5.37 5.78 -0.46
CA LEU A 19 -5.90 5.04 0.67
C LEU A 19 -6.18 3.59 0.33
N ILE A 20 -5.55 2.69 1.09
CA ILE A 20 -5.78 1.25 1.02
C ILE A 20 -6.35 0.82 2.37
N GLY A 21 -7.50 0.15 2.38
CA GLY A 21 -8.20 -0.17 3.63
C GLY A 21 -9.02 -1.45 3.59
N ILE A 22 -9.23 -2.02 4.76
CA ILE A 22 -10.14 -3.17 4.97
C ILE A 22 -11.56 -2.62 5.14
N CYS A 23 -12.51 -3.13 4.36
CA CYS A 23 -13.91 -2.77 4.42
C CYS A 23 -14.74 -3.95 4.92
N ASP A 24 -15.46 -3.74 6.03
CA ASP A 24 -16.50 -4.63 6.53
C ASP A 24 -17.89 -4.12 6.08
N THR A 25 -18.95 -4.88 6.36
CA THR A 25 -20.36 -4.61 6.02
C THR A 25 -20.90 -3.27 6.53
N ASN A 26 -20.22 -2.63 7.47
CA ASN A 26 -20.63 -1.38 8.12
C ASN A 26 -19.85 -0.14 7.65
N CYS A 27 -18.96 -0.31 6.68
CA CYS A 27 -18.05 0.69 6.15
C CYS A 27 -18.40 1.00 4.68
N ASP A 28 -18.29 2.28 4.31
CA ASP A 28 -18.55 2.75 2.95
C ASP A 28 -17.28 2.60 2.09
N PRO A 29 -17.29 1.78 1.02
CA PRO A 29 -16.11 1.51 0.20
C PRO A 29 -15.71 2.69 -0.69
N GLU A 30 -16.55 3.71 -0.82
CA GLU A 30 -16.28 4.91 -1.63
C GLU A 30 -15.23 5.84 -1.00
N GLU A 31 -14.92 5.68 0.29
CA GLU A 31 -13.92 6.49 1.00
C GLU A 31 -12.47 6.02 0.76
N LEU A 32 -12.28 4.85 0.15
CA LEU A 32 -10.99 4.19 -0.07
C LEU A 32 -10.72 4.01 -1.56
N ASP A 33 -9.46 4.22 -1.99
CA ASP A 33 -9.05 3.98 -3.38
C ASP A 33 -8.89 2.49 -3.69
N TYR A 34 -8.35 1.74 -2.73
CA TYR A 34 -8.19 0.29 -2.83
C TYR A 34 -8.85 -0.41 -1.64
N VAL A 35 -9.93 -1.12 -1.92
CA VAL A 35 -10.76 -1.78 -0.91
C VAL A 35 -10.39 -3.26 -0.80
N ILE A 36 -10.14 -3.72 0.42
CA ILE A 36 -9.95 -5.12 0.76
C ILE A 36 -11.17 -5.59 1.56
N PRO A 37 -12.07 -6.39 0.98
CA PRO A 37 -13.24 -6.87 1.70
C PRO A 37 -12.81 -7.84 2.81
N GLY A 38 -13.23 -7.58 4.05
CA GLY A 38 -12.83 -8.40 5.18
C GLY A 38 -13.40 -7.93 6.52
N ASN A 39 -13.27 -8.78 7.53
CA ASN A 39 -13.69 -8.46 8.90
C ASN A 39 -12.57 -7.70 9.62
N ASP A 40 -12.82 -6.44 10.01
CA ASP A 40 -11.86 -5.59 10.70
C ASP A 40 -12.02 -5.59 12.23
N ASP A 41 -13.13 -6.11 12.77
CA ASP A 41 -13.37 -6.25 14.21
C ASP A 41 -12.62 -7.45 14.83
N ALA A 42 -12.29 -8.48 14.02
CA ALA A 42 -11.63 -9.69 14.51
C ALA A 42 -10.09 -9.62 14.47
N ILE A 43 -9.43 -9.70 15.64
CA ILE A 43 -7.97 -9.68 15.73
C ILE A 43 -7.27 -10.76 14.88
N ARG A 44 -7.89 -11.94 14.70
CA ARG A 44 -7.34 -13.01 13.86
C ARG A 44 -7.35 -12.63 12.38
N ALA A 45 -8.41 -11.96 11.92
CA ALA A 45 -8.53 -11.50 10.54
C ALA A 45 -7.54 -10.37 10.26
N VAL A 46 -7.45 -9.38 11.16
CA VAL A 46 -6.47 -8.29 11.06
C VAL A 46 -5.04 -8.83 11.03
N LYS A 47 -4.67 -9.75 11.94
CA LYS A 47 -3.34 -10.37 11.95
C LYS A 47 -3.03 -11.10 10.65
N LEU A 48 -4.01 -11.83 10.10
CA LEU A 48 -3.84 -12.54 8.83
C LEU A 48 -3.56 -11.56 7.68
N ILE A 49 -4.40 -10.54 7.53
CA ILE A 49 -4.26 -9.56 6.44
C ILE A 49 -2.94 -8.80 6.55
N VAL A 50 -2.62 -8.28 7.75
CA VAL A 50 -1.37 -7.54 7.98
C VAL A 50 -0.14 -8.43 7.78
N SER A 51 -0.17 -9.70 8.20
CA SER A 51 0.95 -10.62 7.95
C SER A 51 1.20 -10.84 6.46
N LYS A 52 0.14 -11.02 5.66
CA LYS A 52 0.26 -11.23 4.22
C LYS A 52 0.69 -9.96 3.48
N MET A 53 0.25 -8.79 3.95
CA MET A 53 0.76 -7.51 3.45
C MET A 53 2.23 -7.33 3.77
N ALA A 54 2.67 -7.69 4.99
CA ALA A 54 4.07 -7.62 5.37
C ALA A 54 4.94 -8.54 4.51
N ASP A 55 4.49 -9.78 4.28
CA ASP A 55 5.14 -10.73 3.38
C ASP A 55 5.27 -10.12 1.97
N ALA A 56 4.17 -9.60 1.41
CA ALA A 56 4.16 -8.99 0.07
C ALA A 56 5.07 -7.77 -0.05
N VAL A 57 5.16 -6.92 0.99
CA VAL A 57 6.06 -5.77 1.01
C VAL A 57 7.52 -6.22 1.09
N ILE A 58 7.81 -7.30 1.82
CA ILE A 58 9.17 -7.86 1.89
C ILE A 58 9.56 -8.48 0.55
N GLU A 59 8.67 -9.26 -0.08
CA GLU A 59 8.90 -9.84 -1.41
C GLU A 59 9.09 -8.75 -2.47
N ALA A 60 8.25 -7.71 -2.46
CA ALA A 60 8.40 -6.56 -3.35
C ALA A 60 9.75 -5.89 -3.16
N LYS A 61 10.16 -5.61 -1.92
CA LYS A 61 11.47 -5.01 -1.58
C LYS A 61 12.67 -5.88 -1.91
N GLN A 62 12.54 -7.20 -1.79
CA GLN A 62 13.58 -8.13 -2.21
C GLN A 62 13.71 -8.14 -3.74
N GLY A 63 12.59 -8.09 -4.47
CA GLY A 63 12.60 -7.88 -5.92
C GLY A 63 13.09 -6.47 -6.32
N THR A 64 12.92 -5.46 -5.46
CA THR A 64 13.50 -4.13 -5.68
C THR A 64 14.99 -4.04 -5.36
N ALA A 65 15.58 -4.96 -4.57
CA ALA A 65 17.04 -4.98 -4.43
C ALA A 65 17.74 -5.40 -5.74
N GLU A 66 17.06 -6.20 -6.58
CA GLU A 66 17.52 -6.52 -7.93
C GLU A 66 17.10 -5.42 -8.93
N ALA A 67 15.89 -4.86 -8.80
CA ALA A 67 15.40 -3.82 -9.72
C ALA A 67 15.94 -2.40 -9.47
N ASP A 68 16.24 -1.98 -8.23
CA ASP A 68 16.90 -0.68 -7.97
C ASP A 68 18.34 -0.70 -8.51
N GLY A 69 19.02 -1.85 -8.47
CA GLY A 69 20.32 -2.02 -9.12
C GLY A 69 20.22 -1.96 -10.65
N GLU A 70 19.14 -2.47 -11.23
CA GLU A 70 18.86 -2.37 -12.67
C GLU A 70 18.42 -0.96 -13.09
N ILE A 71 17.62 -0.24 -12.28
CA ILE A 71 17.17 1.13 -12.57
C ILE A 71 18.31 2.15 -12.36
N GLU A 72 19.15 1.98 -11.34
CA GLU A 72 20.38 2.78 -11.17
C GLU A 72 21.38 2.50 -12.30
N ALA A 73 21.57 1.23 -12.69
CA ALA A 73 22.46 0.89 -13.82
C ALA A 73 21.93 1.40 -15.17
N GLU A 74 20.62 1.28 -15.44
CA GLU A 74 20.01 1.74 -16.70
C GLU A 74 20.02 3.28 -16.78
N SER A 75 19.90 3.98 -15.65
CA SER A 75 20.01 5.45 -15.59
C SER A 75 21.45 5.96 -15.68
N GLU A 76 22.44 5.24 -15.13
CA GLU A 76 23.86 5.55 -15.32
C GLU A 76 24.35 5.24 -16.75
N GLU A 77 23.88 4.15 -17.36
CA GLU A 77 24.25 3.77 -18.74
C GLU A 77 23.63 4.72 -19.78
N PHE A 78 22.41 5.20 -19.54
CA PHE A 78 21.78 6.23 -20.38
C PHE A 78 22.53 7.57 -20.30
N ALA A 79 23.02 7.95 -19.12
CA ALA A 79 23.78 9.19 -18.93
C ALA A 79 25.19 9.15 -19.54
N ALA A 80 25.85 7.98 -19.58
CA ALA A 80 27.20 7.82 -20.14
C ALA A 80 27.24 7.75 -21.67
N THR A 81 26.09 7.50 -22.32
CA THR A 81 26.01 7.35 -23.79
C THR A 81 25.69 8.68 -24.49
N GLU A 82 25.31 9.73 -23.74
CA GLU A 82 25.01 11.06 -24.26
C GLU A 82 26.18 12.08 -24.17
N GLU A 83 27.41 11.66 -23.81
CA GLU A 83 28.63 12.49 -23.88
C GLU A 83 29.55 12.12 -25.08
#